data_AF-A0A7S2DUX9-F1
#
_entry.id   AF-A0A7S2DUX9-F1
#
_cell.length_a   1.000
_cell.length_b   1.000
_cell.length_c   1.000
_cell.angle_alpha   90.00
_cell.angle_beta   90.00
_cell.angle_gamma   90.00
#
_symmetry.space_group_name_H-M   'P 1'
#
loop_
_entity.id
_entity.type
_entity.pdbx_description
1 polymer ?
#
loop_
_entity_poly.entity_id
_entity_poly.type
_entity_poly.pdbx_seq_one_letter_code
_entity_poly.pdbx_strand_id
1 'polypeptide(L)'
;GLVVGLLSSQYPQTLFWGEGSLQLAIDGQQTAFEATNHGLPSLLTSIARVDPSVPFASASAAMQIGVVKLLAITLACAGKFPGGIIFPLFFAAAPFAHAFASLLGPSLLPVTVMCAMASTQAAVTRTPLGSALILSLTSSGATELSTMLPACLVASYVGVWGSQWLSSKSYFQYSERKD
;
A
#
# COMPACT_ATOMS: atom_id res chain seq x y z
N GLY A 1 -19.60 -1.17 -4.85
CA GLY A 1 -20.13 -2.26 -4.00
C GLY A 1 -19.93 -3.60 -4.68
N LEU A 2 -20.89 -4.02 -5.51
CA LEU A 2 -20.86 -5.31 -6.22
C LEU A 2 -19.56 -5.55 -7.02
N VAL A 3 -19.10 -4.57 -7.80
CA VAL A 3 -17.84 -4.69 -8.58
C VAL A 3 -16.63 -4.90 -7.67
N VAL A 4 -16.54 -4.17 -6.56
CA VAL A 4 -15.45 -4.35 -5.57
C VAL A 4 -15.52 -5.76 -4.97
N GLY A 5 -16.72 -6.25 -4.63
CA GLY A 5 -16.91 -7.63 -4.14
C GLY A 5 -16.50 -8.70 -5.15
N LEU A 6 -16.79 -8.50 -6.44
CA LEU A 6 -16.35 -9.40 -7.52
C LEU A 6 -14.82 -9.40 -7.66
N LEU A 7 -14.19 -8.22 -7.68
CA LEU A 7 -12.73 -8.10 -7.72
C LEU A 7 -12.09 -8.79 -6.52
N SER A 8 -12.65 -8.60 -5.33
CA SER A 8 -12.18 -9.25 -4.10
C SER A 8 -12.40 -10.76 -4.09
N SER A 9 -13.39 -11.29 -4.79
CA SER A 9 -13.58 -12.74 -4.92
C SER A 9 -12.51 -13.41 -5.78
N GLN A 10 -12.01 -12.68 -6.80
CA GLN A 10 -10.95 -13.16 -7.70
C GLN A 10 -9.55 -12.87 -7.15
N TYR A 11 -9.39 -11.73 -6.47
CA TYR A 11 -8.15 -11.26 -5.88
C TYR A 11 -8.39 -10.99 -4.38
N PRO A 12 -8.45 -12.02 -3.53
CA PRO A 12 -8.73 -11.86 -2.10
C PRO A 12 -7.73 -10.95 -1.38
N GLN A 13 -6.49 -10.84 -1.90
CA GLN A 13 -5.45 -9.93 -1.42
C GLN A 13 -5.82 -8.45 -1.55
N THR A 14 -6.84 -8.13 -2.34
CA THR A 14 -7.33 -6.76 -2.55
C THR A 14 -8.35 -6.32 -1.51
N LEU A 15 -8.85 -7.25 -0.69
CA LEU A 15 -9.62 -6.89 0.48
C LEU A 15 -8.71 -6.11 1.42
N PHE A 16 -9.10 -4.88 1.74
CA PHE A 16 -8.39 -4.00 2.67
C PHE A 16 -8.60 -4.48 4.11
N TRP A 17 -8.17 -5.70 4.41
CA TRP A 17 -7.91 -6.10 5.79
C TRP A 17 -6.80 -5.18 6.27
N GLY A 18 -7.03 -4.42 7.34
CA GLY A 18 -5.99 -3.61 7.94
C GLY A 18 -4.78 -4.52 8.19
N GLU A 19 -3.77 -4.41 7.32
CA GLU A 19 -2.56 -5.21 7.37
C GLU A 19 -1.91 -4.87 8.72
N GLY A 20 -2.06 -5.77 9.70
CA GLY A 20 -1.76 -5.53 11.12
C GLY A 20 -0.31 -5.16 11.43
N SER A 21 0.54 -5.01 10.42
CA SER A 21 1.83 -4.33 10.48
C SER A 21 2.32 -3.97 9.07
N LEU A 22 3.13 -2.90 8.95
CA LEU A 22 3.92 -2.62 7.72
C LEU A 22 4.82 -3.81 7.32
N GLN A 23 5.15 -4.66 8.28
CA GLN A 23 5.93 -5.88 8.05
C GLN A 23 5.25 -6.79 7.02
N LEU A 24 3.91 -6.83 6.97
CA LEU A 24 3.16 -7.63 6.00
C LEU A 24 3.33 -7.12 4.56
N ALA A 25 3.43 -5.81 4.37
CA ALA A 25 3.68 -5.24 3.05
C ALA A 25 5.10 -5.62 2.55
N ILE A 26 6.05 -5.74 3.48
CA ILE A 26 7.45 -6.06 3.19
C ILE A 26 7.66 -7.56 2.98
N ASP A 27 7.06 -8.39 3.84
CA ASP A 27 7.08 -9.85 3.70
C ASP A 27 6.23 -10.34 2.51
N GLY A 28 5.43 -9.44 1.93
CA GLY A 28 4.62 -9.70 0.76
C GLY A 28 3.24 -10.27 1.08
N GLN A 29 2.81 -10.31 2.35
CA GLN A 29 1.69 -11.07 2.89
C GLN A 29 2.03 -12.54 3.18
N GLN A 30 3.31 -12.82 3.48
CA GLN A 30 3.79 -14.16 3.85
C GLN A 30 3.46 -14.57 5.28
N THR A 31 3.26 -13.61 6.18
CA THR A 31 2.83 -13.90 7.54
C THR A 31 1.38 -14.39 7.53
N ALA A 32 1.15 -15.55 8.14
CA ALA A 32 -0.18 -16.15 8.22
C ALA A 32 -1.18 -15.20 8.88
N PHE A 33 -2.42 -15.18 8.36
CA PHE A 33 -3.45 -14.26 8.85
C PHE A 33 -3.70 -14.43 10.36
N GLU A 34 -3.71 -15.67 10.86
CA GLU A 34 -3.80 -15.99 12.29
C GLU A 34 -2.66 -15.42 13.16
N ALA A 35 -1.50 -15.18 12.57
CA ALA A 35 -0.33 -14.61 13.25
C ALA A 35 -0.36 -13.07 13.25
N THR A 36 -1.37 -12.45 12.62
CA THR A 36 -1.54 -11.00 12.61
C THR A 36 -2.42 -10.54 13.77
N ASN A 37 -2.07 -9.41 14.40
CA ASN A 37 -2.82 -8.90 15.54
C ASN A 37 -4.05 -8.10 15.07
N HIS A 38 -5.14 -8.79 14.75
CA HIS A 38 -6.38 -8.22 14.20
C HIS A 38 -7.59 -8.33 15.16
N GLY A 39 -7.44 -8.97 16.33
CA GLY A 39 -8.52 -9.10 17.33
C GLY A 39 -9.71 -9.97 16.89
N LEU A 40 -9.51 -10.89 15.95
CA LEU A 40 -10.54 -11.80 15.43
C LEU A 40 -10.31 -13.20 16.01
N PRO A 41 -11.38 -13.97 16.27
CA PRO A 41 -11.27 -15.36 16.71
C PRO A 41 -10.47 -16.23 15.73
N SER A 42 -9.64 -17.12 16.25
CA SER A 42 -8.83 -18.09 15.47
C SER A 42 -9.66 -18.97 14.52
N LEU A 43 -10.91 -19.24 14.90
CA LEU A 43 -11.86 -19.96 14.06
C LEU A 43 -12.19 -19.20 12.76
N LEU A 44 -12.40 -17.88 12.83
CA LEU A 44 -12.72 -17.08 11.64
C LEU A 44 -11.49 -16.90 10.75
N THR A 45 -10.30 -16.85 11.34
CA THR A 45 -9.05 -16.59 10.62
C THR A 45 -8.50 -17.85 9.96
N SER A 46 -8.72 -19.03 10.54
CA SER A 46 -8.42 -20.33 9.91
C SER A 46 -9.32 -20.67 8.73
N ILE A 47 -10.53 -20.10 8.68
CA ILE A 47 -11.46 -20.23 7.55
C ILE A 47 -11.18 -19.16 6.47
N ALA A 48 -10.45 -18.10 6.80
CA ALA A 48 -10.09 -17.06 5.85
C ALA A 48 -9.23 -17.68 4.73
N ARG A 49 -9.79 -17.74 3.51
CA ARG A 49 -9.15 -18.29 2.30
C ARG A 49 -7.99 -17.45 1.77
N VAL A 50 -7.43 -16.55 2.58
CA VAL A 50 -6.25 -15.78 2.18
C VAL A 50 -5.07 -16.70 2.46
N ASP A 51 -4.63 -17.42 1.44
CA ASP A 51 -3.42 -18.23 1.53
C ASP A 51 -2.21 -17.27 1.61
N PRO A 52 -1.56 -17.16 2.77
CA PRO A 52 -0.41 -16.30 2.97
C PRO A 52 0.83 -16.84 2.25
N SER A 53 0.79 -18.04 1.67
CA SER A 53 1.91 -18.65 0.94
C SER A 53 1.87 -18.43 -0.58
N VAL A 54 0.81 -17.80 -1.10
CA VAL A 54 0.71 -17.36 -2.52
C VAL A 54 0.92 -15.85 -2.74
N PRO A 55 1.70 -15.10 -1.95
CA PRO A 55 1.93 -13.71 -2.24
C PRO A 55 2.86 -13.62 -3.43
N PHE A 56 2.34 -13.01 -4.49
CA PHE A 56 3.09 -12.66 -5.70
C PHE A 56 3.83 -13.86 -6.32
N ALA A 57 3.10 -14.96 -6.58
CA ALA A 57 3.61 -16.17 -7.24
C ALA A 57 4.47 -15.89 -8.50
N SER A 58 4.28 -14.73 -9.14
CA SER A 58 5.23 -14.13 -10.07
C SER A 58 5.17 -12.60 -10.01
N ALA A 59 6.19 -11.93 -10.57
CA ALA A 59 6.16 -10.47 -10.75
C ALA A 59 4.90 -9.98 -11.50
N SER A 60 4.43 -10.77 -12.48
CA SER A 60 3.19 -10.45 -13.21
C SER A 60 1.94 -10.53 -12.33
N ALA A 61 1.87 -11.50 -11.42
CA ALA A 61 0.78 -11.63 -10.45
C ALA A 61 0.81 -10.46 -9.45
N ALA A 62 1.99 -10.06 -9.01
CA ALA A 62 2.17 -8.86 -8.18
C ALA A 62 1.66 -7.59 -8.87
N MET A 63 2.03 -7.37 -10.13
CA MET A 63 1.53 -6.23 -10.91
C MET A 63 0.01 -6.24 -11.04
N GLN A 64 -0.59 -7.41 -11.32
CA GLN A 64 -2.05 -7.56 -11.40
C GLN A 64 -2.72 -7.19 -10.08
N ILE A 65 -2.23 -7.71 -8.95
CA ILE A 65 -2.78 -7.40 -7.62
C ILE A 65 -2.68 -5.90 -7.33
N GLY A 66 -1.54 -5.27 -7.63
CA GLY A 66 -1.37 -3.82 -7.46
C GLY A 66 -2.38 -3.00 -8.27
N VAL A 67 -2.60 -3.36 -9.54
CA VAL A 67 -3.59 -2.71 -10.41
C VAL A 67 -5.00 -2.89 -9.86
N VAL A 68 -5.37 -4.11 -9.46
CA VAL A 68 -6.71 -4.38 -8.91
C VAL A 68 -6.93 -3.65 -7.59
N LYS A 69 -5.91 -3.54 -6.71
CA LYS A 69 -5.98 -2.71 -5.50
C LYS A 69 -6.25 -1.24 -5.82
N LEU A 70 -5.52 -0.65 -6.78
CA LEU A 70 -5.75 0.75 -7.19
C LEU A 70 -7.15 0.96 -7.80
N LEU A 71 -7.65 0.00 -8.59
CA LEU A 71 -9.01 0.05 -9.13
C LEU A 71 -10.06 -0.04 -8.01
N ALA A 72 -9.88 -0.93 -7.04
CA ALA A 72 -10.77 -1.07 -5.89
C ALA A 72 -10.82 0.24 -5.06
N ILE A 73 -9.67 0.88 -4.81
CA ILE A 73 -9.60 2.20 -4.15
C ILE A 73 -10.37 3.24 -4.97
N THR A 74 -10.12 3.30 -6.27
CA THR A 74 -10.77 4.28 -7.17
C THR A 74 -12.29 4.12 -7.17
N LEU A 75 -12.77 2.88 -7.23
CA LEU A 75 -14.20 2.57 -7.18
C LEU A 75 -14.82 2.89 -5.81
N ALA A 76 -14.11 2.65 -4.71
CA ALA A 76 -14.57 3.01 -3.37
C ALA A 76 -14.67 4.54 -3.20
N CYS A 77 -13.67 5.29 -3.69
CA CYS A 77 -13.68 6.76 -3.70
C CYS A 77 -14.82 7.31 -4.57
N ALA A 78 -14.99 6.77 -5.78
CA ALA A 78 -16.08 7.16 -6.68
C ALA A 78 -17.46 6.87 -6.08
N GLY A 79 -17.59 5.75 -5.35
CA GLY A 79 -18.79 5.37 -4.62
C GLY A 79 -19.02 6.14 -3.32
N LYS A 80 -18.10 7.05 -2.92
CA LYS A 80 -18.14 7.82 -1.67
C LYS A 80 -18.34 6.94 -0.42
N PHE A 81 -17.72 5.76 -0.41
CA PHE A 81 -17.80 4.89 0.75
C PHE A 81 -17.08 5.52 1.95
N PRO A 82 -17.67 5.45 3.17
CA PRO A 82 -17.03 6.00 4.35
C PRO A 82 -15.72 5.23 4.64
N GLY A 83 -14.59 5.93 4.63
CA GLY A 83 -13.27 5.33 4.84
C GLY A 83 -12.12 6.28 4.54
N GLY A 84 -10.91 5.87 4.90
CA GLY A 84 -9.66 6.58 4.59
C GLY A 84 -8.93 5.95 3.40
N ILE A 85 -8.09 6.74 2.72
CA ILE A 85 -7.32 6.31 1.54
C ILE A 85 -5.82 6.11 1.80
N ILE A 86 -5.31 6.59 2.95
CA ILE A 86 -3.87 6.67 3.23
C ILE A 86 -3.23 5.28 3.25
N PHE A 87 -3.70 4.40 4.15
CA PHE A 87 -3.19 3.02 4.24
C PHE A 87 -3.50 2.17 3.00
N PRO A 88 -4.71 2.22 2.42
CA PRO A 88 -4.97 1.56 1.15
C PRO A 88 -3.97 1.90 0.04
N LEU A 89 -3.59 3.18 -0.10
CA LEU A 89 -2.60 3.61 -1.10
C LEU A 89 -1.19 3.08 -0.80
N PHE A 90 -0.78 3.07 0.47
CA PHE A 90 0.46 2.44 0.87
C PHE A 90 0.48 0.96 0.46
N PHE A 91 -0.53 0.19 0.85
CA PHE A 91 -0.58 -1.25 0.60
C PHE A 91 -0.86 -1.62 -0.86
N ALA A 92 -1.42 -0.72 -1.66
CA ALA A 92 -1.52 -0.88 -3.10
C ALA A 92 -0.17 -0.76 -3.81
N ALA A 93 0.79 -0.04 -3.23
CA ALA A 93 2.13 0.14 -3.80
C ALA A 93 3.04 -1.08 -3.60
N ALA A 94 2.85 -1.83 -2.50
CA ALA A 94 3.72 -2.96 -2.15
C ALA A 94 3.81 -4.05 -3.24
N PRO A 95 2.71 -4.53 -3.87
CA PRO A 95 2.80 -5.48 -4.97
C PRO A 95 3.67 -5.00 -6.13
N PHE A 96 3.59 -3.71 -6.50
CA PHE A 96 4.45 -3.16 -7.55
C PHE A 96 5.92 -3.21 -7.14
N ALA A 97 6.24 -2.84 -5.90
CA ALA A 97 7.60 -2.93 -5.39
C ALA A 97 8.13 -4.37 -5.38
N HIS A 98 7.33 -5.36 -5.00
CA HIS A 98 7.70 -6.78 -5.07
C HIS A 98 7.96 -7.24 -6.51
N ALA A 99 7.15 -6.79 -7.48
CA ALA A 99 7.41 -7.06 -8.89
C ALA A 99 8.75 -6.48 -9.36
N PHE A 100 9.05 -5.22 -9.00
CA PHE A 100 10.31 -4.57 -9.39
C PHE A 100 11.53 -5.07 -8.61
N ALA A 101 11.37 -5.44 -7.34
CA ALA A 101 12.45 -5.95 -6.49
C ALA A 101 12.98 -7.30 -6.98
N SER A 102 12.18 -8.09 -7.70
CA SER A 102 12.65 -9.28 -8.41
C SER A 102 13.82 -9.01 -9.36
N LEU A 103 13.99 -7.76 -9.82
CA LEU A 103 15.09 -7.31 -10.68
C LEU A 103 16.29 -6.73 -9.91
N LEU A 104 16.08 -6.26 -8.67
CA LEU A 104 17.07 -5.51 -7.89
C LEU A 104 17.77 -6.37 -6.81
N GLY A 105 17.17 -7.51 -6.47
CA GLY A 105 17.68 -8.44 -5.45
C GLY A 105 16.98 -8.29 -4.10
N PRO A 106 16.93 -9.37 -3.29
CA PRO A 106 16.10 -9.45 -2.09
C PRO A 106 16.55 -8.52 -0.95
N SER A 107 17.83 -8.15 -0.89
CA SER A 107 18.36 -7.27 0.16
C SER A 107 17.82 -5.84 0.08
N LEU A 108 17.38 -5.40 -1.10
CA LEU A 108 16.83 -4.05 -1.32
C LEU A 108 15.29 -4.02 -1.21
N LEU A 109 14.64 -5.17 -1.07
CA LEU A 109 13.17 -5.26 -1.03
C LEU A 109 12.54 -4.33 0.02
N PRO A 110 13.02 -4.29 1.29
CA PRO A 110 12.41 -3.41 2.28
C PRO A 110 12.45 -1.92 1.90
N VAL A 111 13.59 -1.43 1.41
CA VAL A 111 13.72 -0.03 1.01
C VAL A 111 12.90 0.27 -0.26
N THR A 112 12.86 -0.64 -1.23
CA THR A 112 12.05 -0.49 -2.45
C THR A 112 10.57 -0.44 -2.13
N VAL A 113 10.07 -1.33 -1.26
CA VAL A 113 8.68 -1.35 -0.80
C VAL A 113 8.34 -0.04 -0.10
N MET A 114 9.14 0.37 0.89
CA MET A 114 8.87 1.58 1.67
C MET A 114 8.92 2.86 0.82
N CYS A 115 9.87 2.96 -0.12
CA CYS A 115 9.93 4.08 -1.06
C CYS A 115 8.74 4.10 -2.02
N ALA A 116 8.28 2.95 -2.53
CA ALA A 116 7.11 2.87 -3.40
C ALA A 116 5.83 3.27 -2.65
N MET A 117 5.69 2.83 -1.40
CA MET A 117 4.60 3.24 -0.50
C MET A 117 4.62 4.76 -0.30
N ALA A 118 5.75 5.33 0.11
CA ALA A 118 5.91 6.76 0.36
C ALA A 118 5.59 7.59 -0.89
N SER A 119 6.12 7.19 -2.05
CA SER A 119 5.91 7.85 -3.34
C SER A 119 4.45 7.82 -3.78
N THR A 120 3.82 6.64 -3.78
CA THR A 120 2.43 6.47 -4.27
C THR A 120 1.44 7.26 -3.43
N GLN A 121 1.58 7.22 -2.10
CA GLN A 121 0.71 7.99 -1.22
C GLN A 121 0.90 9.49 -1.51
N ALA A 122 2.14 9.97 -1.44
CA ALA A 122 2.44 11.40 -1.57
C ALA A 122 2.03 11.95 -2.93
N ALA A 123 2.19 11.16 -3.99
CA ALA A 123 1.77 11.49 -5.34
C ALA A 123 0.26 11.80 -5.44
N VAL A 124 -0.57 11.14 -4.64
CA VAL A 124 -2.04 11.30 -4.64
C VAL A 124 -2.49 12.40 -3.68
N THR A 125 -1.94 12.44 -2.47
CA THR A 125 -2.40 13.33 -1.39
C THR A 125 -1.69 14.67 -1.33
N ARG A 126 -0.51 14.78 -1.97
CA ARG A 126 0.39 15.94 -1.87
C ARG A 126 0.97 16.17 -0.47
N THR A 127 1.15 15.12 0.32
CA THR A 127 1.76 15.21 1.65
C THR A 127 3.06 14.42 1.73
N PRO A 128 4.17 14.87 1.09
CA PRO A 128 5.42 14.10 1.03
C PRO A 128 6.06 13.89 2.41
N LEU A 129 6.11 14.94 3.23
CA LEU A 129 6.62 14.85 4.60
C LEU A 129 5.70 13.99 5.48
N GLY A 130 4.38 14.21 5.41
CA GLY A 130 3.40 13.45 6.17
C GLY A 130 3.45 11.95 5.85
N SER A 131 3.63 11.59 4.57
CA SER A 131 3.74 10.19 4.15
C SER A 131 4.97 9.51 4.75
N ALA A 132 6.13 10.18 4.69
CA ALA A 132 7.37 9.68 5.26
C ALA A 132 7.25 9.52 6.79
N LEU A 133 6.65 10.51 7.47
CA LEU A 133 6.44 10.45 8.93
C LEU A 133 5.44 9.36 9.35
N ILE A 134 4.33 9.17 8.63
CA ILE A 134 3.37 8.10 8.93
C ILE A 134 4.06 6.74 8.82
N LEU A 135 4.84 6.52 7.76
CA LEU A 135 5.63 5.30 7.62
C LEU A 135 6.66 5.14 8.76
N SER A 136 7.23 6.25 9.25
CA SER A 136 8.17 6.25 10.40
C SER A 136 7.52 5.84 11.70
N LEU A 137 6.28 6.26 11.92
CA LEU A 137 5.55 5.99 13.15
C LEU A 137 4.88 4.61 13.15
N THR A 138 4.72 4.00 11.97
CA THR A 138 4.03 2.71 11.82
C THR A 138 4.98 1.54 11.52
N SER A 139 6.27 1.81 11.33
CA SER A 139 7.29 0.78 11.07
C SER A 139 7.59 -0.03 12.31
N SER A 140 7.75 -1.35 12.15
CA SER A 140 8.19 -2.23 13.23
C SER A 140 9.67 -1.99 13.55
N GLY A 141 10.12 -2.37 14.75
CA GLY A 141 11.55 -2.29 15.13
C GLY A 141 12.48 -3.16 14.27
N ALA A 142 11.97 -4.17 13.55
CA ALA A 142 12.75 -4.97 12.60
C ALA A 142 12.99 -4.25 11.26
N THR A 143 12.19 -3.23 10.98
CA THR A 143 12.38 -2.26 9.90
C THR A 143 12.85 -0.94 10.50
N GLU A 144 14.14 -0.84 10.81
CA GLU A 144 14.70 0.40 11.35
C GLU A 144 14.56 1.55 10.34
N LEU A 145 13.46 2.30 10.47
CA LEU A 145 13.18 3.38 9.55
C LEU A 145 14.08 4.61 9.78
N SER A 146 14.85 4.65 10.86
CA SER A 146 15.94 5.62 11.02
C SER A 146 16.92 5.55 9.84
N THR A 147 17.15 4.36 9.27
CA THR A 147 17.99 4.17 8.08
C THR A 147 17.23 4.45 6.77
N MET A 148 15.92 4.19 6.72
CA MET A 148 15.12 4.31 5.49
C MET A 148 14.42 5.65 5.30
N LEU A 149 14.30 6.48 6.36
CA LEU A 149 13.62 7.77 6.34
C LEU A 149 14.16 8.70 5.25
N PRO A 150 15.49 8.88 5.05
CA PRO A 150 15.99 9.74 3.98
C PRO A 150 15.53 9.27 2.60
N ALA A 151 15.57 7.97 2.33
CA ALA A 151 15.14 7.39 1.07
C ALA A 151 13.62 7.53 0.85
N CYS A 152 12.81 7.30 1.89
CA CYS A 152 11.36 7.47 1.83
C CYS A 152 10.96 8.94 1.61
N LEU A 153 11.69 9.87 2.22
CA LEU A 153 11.46 11.30 2.05
C LEU A 153 11.77 11.74 0.62
N VAL A 154 12.92 11.35 0.08
CA VAL A 154 13.26 11.66 -1.33
C VAL A 154 12.24 11.03 -2.28
N ALA A 155 11.87 9.77 -2.07
CA ALA A 155 10.88 9.08 -2.89
C ALA A 155 9.51 9.77 -2.85
N SER A 156 9.07 10.27 -1.68
CA SER A 156 7.80 10.97 -1.56
C SER A 156 7.79 12.31 -2.31
N TYR A 157 8.88 13.07 -2.27
CA TYR A 157 9.02 14.30 -3.06
C TYR A 157 9.09 14.01 -4.57
N VAL A 158 9.81 12.98 -4.99
CA VAL A 158 9.86 12.54 -6.40
C VAL A 158 8.47 12.12 -6.88
N GLY A 159 7.70 11.39 -6.06
CA GLY A 159 6.33 11.01 -6.38
C GLY A 159 5.41 12.22 -6.59
N VAL A 160 5.49 13.23 -5.71
CA VAL A 160 4.76 14.48 -5.86
C VAL A 160 5.16 15.22 -7.13
N TRP A 161 6.46 15.39 -7.36
CA TRP A 161 6.98 16.06 -8.55
C TRP A 161 6.51 15.36 -9.82
N GLY A 162 6.64 14.03 -9.91
CA GLY A 162 6.22 13.25 -11.07
C GLY A 162 4.72 13.33 -11.33
N SER A 163 3.88 13.26 -10.29
CA SER A 163 2.44 13.35 -10.50
C SER A 163 1.94 14.77 -10.80
N GLN A 164 2.70 15.83 -10.48
CA GLN A 164 2.38 17.21 -10.89
C GLN A 164 2.47 17.40 -12.40
N TRP A 165 3.37 16.67 -13.06
CA TRP A 165 3.47 16.69 -14.53
C TRP A 165 2.23 16.11 -15.20
N LEU A 166 1.53 15.18 -14.53
CA LEU A 166 0.34 14.52 -15.07
C LEU A 166 -0.97 15.22 -14.66
N SER A 167 -1.03 15.79 -13.46
CA SER A 167 -2.24 16.42 -12.93
C SER A 167 -1.93 17.44 -11.85
N SER A 168 -2.55 18.62 -11.95
CA SER A 168 -2.55 19.64 -10.89
C SER A 168 -3.52 19.32 -9.75
N LYS A 169 -4.46 18.39 -9.96
CA LYS A 169 -5.44 17.99 -8.93
C LYS A 169 -4.80 17.06 -7.91
N SER A 170 -5.13 17.28 -6.65
CA SER A 170 -4.82 16.42 -5.51
C SER A 170 -6.10 15.85 -4.91
N TYR A 171 -5.97 14.75 -4.15
CA TYR A 171 -7.11 14.16 -3.45
C TYR A 171 -7.73 15.14 -2.45
N PHE A 172 -6.89 15.79 -1.64
CA PHE A 172 -7.32 16.90 -0.80
C PHE A 172 -7.36 18.16 -1.64
N GLN A 173 -8.56 18.70 -1.87
CA GLN A 173 -8.71 19.98 -2.55
C GLN A 173 -8.41 21.10 -1.54
N TYR A 174 -7.30 21.79 -1.75
CA TYR A 174 -7.06 23.07 -1.09
C TYR A 174 -7.80 24.13 -1.90
N SER A 175 -8.85 24.72 -1.33
CA SER A 175 -9.48 25.88 -1.96
C SER A 175 -8.41 26.96 -2.05
N GLU A 176 -8.08 27.40 -3.26
CA GLU A 176 -7.37 28.65 -3.43
C GLU A 176 -8.19 29.73 -2.73
N ARG A 177 -7.56 30.45 -1.80
CA ARG A 177 -8.14 31.69 -1.30
C ARG A 177 -8.30 32.58 -2.52
N LYS A 178 -9.53 32.94 -2.85
CA LYS A 178 -9.78 34.03 -3.77
C LYS A 178 -9.29 35.28 -3.05
N ASP A 179 -8.08 35.72 -3.39
CA ASP A 179 -7.56 37.03 -3.03
C ASP A 179 -8.38 38.14 -3.71
#